data_AF-A0A150RG20-F1
#
_entry.id   AF-A0A150RG20-F1
#
_cell.length_a   1.000
_cell.length_b   1.000
_cell.length_c   1.000
_cell.angle_alpha   90.00
_cell.angle_beta   90.00
_cell.angle_gamma   90.00
#
_symmetry.space_group_name_H-M   'P 1'
#
loop_
_entity.id
_entity.type
_entity.pdbx_description
1 polymer ?
#
loop_
_entity_poly.entity_id
_entity_poly.type
_entity_poly.pdbx_seq_one_letter_code
_entity_poly.pdbx_strand_id
1 'polypeptide(L)'
;MRERLANTLGEVFWTDLRAHAARDAVILVAADLDLLDVGEAVASNDAAAVQAWIASGKLTKPTAEDLARWPLQGELRFLSLVVAPFVLVRRPPSPPLS
;
A
#
# COMPACT_ATOMS: atom_id res chain seq x y z
N MET A 1 1.58 -19.07 -1.06
CA MET A 1 0.82 -17.98 -0.41
C MET A 1 0.33 -16.96 -1.44
N ARG A 2 1.17 -16.64 -2.45
CA ARG A 2 0.85 -15.82 -3.64
C ARG A 2 -0.55 -15.94 -4.26
N GLU A 3 -1.11 -17.14 -4.48
CA GLU A 3 -2.43 -17.28 -5.15
C GLU A 3 -3.59 -16.77 -4.31
N ARG A 4 -3.52 -16.89 -2.97
CA ARG A 4 -4.54 -16.34 -2.07
C ARG A 4 -4.45 -14.82 -2.00
N LEU A 5 -3.22 -14.28 -2.05
CA LEU A 5 -2.96 -12.84 -2.11
C LEU A 5 -3.44 -12.24 -3.43
N ALA A 6 -3.22 -12.93 -4.56
CA ALA A 6 -3.71 -12.47 -5.86
C ALA A 6 -5.24 -12.34 -5.92
N ASN A 7 -5.97 -13.13 -5.13
CA ASN A 7 -7.43 -13.00 -5.00
C ASN A 7 -7.86 -11.81 -4.13
N THR A 8 -6.99 -11.32 -3.24
CA THR A 8 -7.26 -10.12 -2.42
C THR A 8 -6.66 -8.84 -3.01
N LEU A 9 -5.90 -8.96 -4.10
CA LEU A 9 -5.41 -7.83 -4.88
C LEU A 9 -6.57 -7.22 -5.65
N GLY A 10 -6.83 -5.95 -5.39
CA GLY A 10 -7.94 -5.24 -6.02
C GLY A 10 -7.79 -3.74 -5.93
N GLU A 11 -8.41 -3.05 -6.88
CA GLU A 11 -8.52 -1.60 -6.85
C GLU A 11 -9.58 -1.17 -5.83
N VAL A 12 -9.20 -0.28 -4.93
CA VAL A 12 -10.08 0.30 -3.91
C VAL A 12 -9.99 1.81 -3.93
N PHE A 13 -11.04 2.46 -3.43
CA PHE A 13 -11.05 3.89 -3.25
C PHE A 13 -10.38 4.28 -1.93
N TRP A 14 -9.97 5.55 -1.86
CA TRP A 14 -9.43 6.13 -0.64
C TRP A 14 -10.38 6.00 0.56
N THR A 15 -11.69 6.04 0.32
CA THR A 15 -12.73 5.91 1.36
C THR A 15 -12.64 4.60 2.13
N ASP A 16 -12.34 3.48 1.46
CA ASP A 16 -12.13 2.17 2.09
C ASP A 16 -10.81 2.10 2.87
N LEU A 17 -9.78 2.74 2.34
CA LEU A 17 -8.47 2.79 2.98
C LEU A 17 -8.46 3.70 4.21
N ARG A 18 -9.32 4.72 4.29
CA ARG A 18 -9.35 5.68 5.39
C ARG A 18 -9.47 5.01 6.77
N ALA A 19 -10.29 3.97 6.89
CA ALA A 19 -10.45 3.23 8.14
C ALA A 19 -9.16 2.49 8.55
N HIS A 20 -8.44 1.95 7.57
CA HIS A 20 -7.17 1.26 7.78
C HIS A 20 -6.02 2.26 8.05
N ALA A 21 -6.01 3.38 7.34
CA ALA A 21 -5.03 4.44 7.49
C ALA A 21 -5.12 5.08 8.89
N ALA A 22 -6.34 5.27 9.41
CA ALA A 22 -6.56 5.76 10.77
C ALA A 22 -6.03 4.81 11.86
N ARG A 23 -5.90 3.51 11.55
CA ARG A 23 -5.33 2.48 12.43
C ARG A 23 -3.83 2.26 12.21
N ASP A 24 -3.19 3.10 11.40
CA ASP A 24 -1.77 2.98 11.03
C ASP A 24 -1.44 1.64 10.34
N ALA A 25 -2.46 1.02 9.71
CA ALA A 25 -2.37 -0.30 9.08
C ALA A 25 -2.16 -0.25 7.55
N VAL A 26 -2.04 0.95 6.97
CA VAL A 26 -1.82 1.16 5.53
C VAL A 26 -0.35 1.38 5.25
N ILE A 27 0.20 0.58 4.34
CA ILE A 27 1.60 0.71 3.89
C ILE A 27 1.62 0.99 2.39
N LEU A 28 2.31 2.07 2.02
CA LEU A 28 2.58 2.42 0.64
C LEU A 28 3.77 1.63 0.09
N VAL A 29 3.50 0.88 -0.97
CA VAL A 29 4.49 0.12 -1.73
C VAL A 29 4.89 0.92 -2.96
N ALA A 30 6.19 1.10 -3.18
CA ALA A 30 6.73 1.73 -4.38
C ALA A 30 6.31 0.97 -5.65
N ALA A 31 6.13 1.70 -6.75
CA ALA A 31 5.73 1.11 -8.03
C ALA A 31 6.78 0.11 -8.59
N ASP A 32 8.03 0.22 -8.15
CA ASP A 32 9.15 -0.68 -8.49
C ASP A 32 9.06 -2.05 -7.78
N LEU A 33 8.26 -2.16 -6.72
CA LEU A 33 8.02 -3.43 -6.02
C LEU A 33 6.71 -4.07 -6.43
N ASP A 34 6.73 -5.40 -6.50
CA ASP A 34 5.53 -6.18 -6.71
C ASP A 34 4.73 -6.31 -5.40
N LEU A 35 3.43 -6.01 -5.46
CA LEU A 35 2.55 -6.11 -4.30
C LEU A 35 2.48 -7.54 -3.78
N LEU A 36 2.51 -8.55 -4.66
CA LEU A 36 2.43 -9.95 -4.25
C LEU A 36 3.68 -10.38 -3.50
N ASP A 37 4.85 -9.94 -3.95
CA ASP A 37 6.14 -10.26 -3.33
C ASP A 37 6.22 -9.65 -1.91
N VAL A 38 5.87 -8.37 -1.80
CA VAL A 38 5.75 -7.69 -0.50
C VAL A 38 4.70 -8.36 0.38
N GLY A 39 3.54 -8.72 -0.19
CA GLY A 39 2.47 -9.36 0.54
C GLY A 39 2.83 -10.74 1.07
N GLU A 40 3.60 -11.51 0.31
CA GLU A 40 4.10 -12.81 0.74
C GLU A 40 5.13 -12.66 1.86
N ALA A 41 6.04 -11.69 1.76
CA ALA A 41 7.00 -11.38 2.81
C ALA A 41 6.31 -10.93 4.10
N VAL A 42 5.33 -10.03 4.02
CA VAL A 42 4.55 -9.58 5.18
C VAL A 42 3.74 -10.73 5.78
N ALA A 43 3.09 -11.54 4.95
CA ALA A 43 2.31 -12.70 5.41
C ALA A 43 3.18 -13.78 6.06
N SER A 44 4.43 -13.93 5.59
CA SER A 44 5.42 -14.86 6.14
C SER A 44 6.15 -14.29 7.35
N ASN A 45 5.80 -13.08 7.80
CA ASN A 45 6.46 -12.36 8.89
C ASN A 45 7.97 -12.17 8.64
N ASP A 46 8.34 -11.90 7.39
CA ASP A 46 9.72 -11.70 6.95
C ASP A 46 10.19 -10.28 7.27
N ALA A 47 10.45 -10.04 8.56
CA ALA A 47 10.83 -8.73 9.06
C ALA A 47 12.12 -8.21 8.41
N ALA A 48 13.05 -9.09 8.02
CA ALA A 48 14.30 -8.71 7.38
C ALA A 48 14.06 -8.03 6.02
N ALA A 49 13.25 -8.65 5.15
CA ALA A 49 12.87 -8.08 3.86
C ALA A 49 12.08 -6.77 4.02
N VAL A 50 11.10 -6.76 4.92
CA VAL A 50 10.27 -5.57 5.19
C VAL A 50 11.11 -4.40 5.67
N GLN A 51 12.03 -4.61 6.62
CA GLN A 51 12.93 -3.57 7.12
C GLN A 51 13.87 -3.06 6.02
N ALA A 52 14.39 -3.94 5.15
CA ALA A 52 15.25 -3.54 4.04
C ALA A 52 14.52 -2.61 3.05
N TRP A 53 13.26 -2.90 2.74
CA TRP A 53 12.45 -2.03 1.87
C TRP A 53 12.07 -0.71 2.54
N ILE A 54 11.80 -0.71 3.83
CA ILE A 54 11.57 0.53 4.59
C ILE A 54 12.84 1.40 4.59
N ALA A 55 13.99 0.82 4.90
CA ALA A 55 15.28 1.51 4.90
C ALA A 55 15.64 2.05 3.51
N SER A 56 15.26 1.34 2.45
CA SER A 56 15.45 1.76 1.06
C SER A 56 14.40 2.77 0.57
N GLY A 57 13.41 3.13 1.39
CA GLY A 57 12.30 4.02 1.00
C GLY A 57 11.31 3.41 0.01
N LYS A 58 11.36 2.09 -0.21
CA LYS A 58 10.43 1.36 -1.08
C LYS A 58 9.10 1.04 -0.37
N LEU A 59 9.13 0.84 0.95
CA LEU A 59 7.94 0.78 1.80
C LEU A 59 7.88 2.02 2.67
N THR A 60 6.77 2.74 2.59
CA THR A 60 6.57 3.98 3.34
C THR A 60 5.16 4.05 3.88
N LYS A 61 4.89 4.97 4.79
CA LYS A 61 3.53 5.28 5.23
C LYS A 61 2.99 6.48 4.46
N PRO A 62 1.67 6.56 4.27
CA PRO A 62 1.05 7.77 3.74
C PRO A 62 1.36 8.97 4.64
N THR A 63 1.80 10.07 4.04
CA THR A 63 2.04 11.31 4.78
C THR A 63 0.73 12.04 5.05
N ALA A 64 0.71 12.96 6.01
CA ALA A 64 -0.47 13.79 6.28
C ALA A 64 -0.96 14.54 5.03
N GLU A 65 -0.05 14.98 4.17
CA GLU A 65 -0.37 15.59 2.87
C GLU A 65 -1.04 14.60 1.92
N ASP A 66 -0.55 13.37 1.82
CA ASP A 66 -1.19 12.34 0.99
C ASP A 66 -2.62 12.06 1.48
N LEU A 67 -2.80 11.88 2.80
CA LEU A 67 -4.10 11.66 3.42
C LEU A 67 -5.08 12.83 3.18
N ALA A 68 -4.59 14.05 3.05
CA ALA A 68 -5.38 15.24 2.73
C ALA A 68 -5.64 15.40 1.23
N ARG A 69 -4.70 14.99 0.37
CA ARG A 69 -4.77 15.12 -1.09
C ARG A 69 -5.64 14.05 -1.73
N TRP A 70 -5.51 12.79 -1.32
CA TRP A 70 -6.23 11.67 -1.91
C TRP A 70 -7.77 11.78 -1.86
N PRO A 71 -8.41 12.23 -0.76
CA PRO A 71 -9.84 12.46 -0.76
C PRO A 71 -10.30 13.55 -1.74
N LEU A 72 -9.43 14.51 -2.08
CA LEU A 72 -9.72 15.55 -3.08
C LEU A 72 -9.65 15.00 -4.51
N GLN A 73 -9.00 13.85 -4.70
CA GLN A 73 -8.86 13.16 -5.97
C GLN A 73 -9.89 12.02 -6.05
N GLY A 74 -11.16 12.36 -6.29
CA GLY A 74 -12.27 11.39 -6.29
C GLY A 74 -12.14 10.26 -7.32
N GLU A 75 -11.36 10.48 -8.38
CA GLU A 75 -11.07 9.47 -9.42
C GLU A 75 -9.86 8.58 -9.09
N LEU A 76 -9.15 8.88 -7.99
CA LEU A 76 -7.94 8.17 -7.61
C LEU A 76 -8.28 6.79 -7.07
N ARG A 77 -7.81 5.77 -7.79
CA ARG A 77 -7.89 4.37 -7.40
C ARG A 77 -6.55 3.89 -6.88
N PHE A 78 -6.62 3.08 -5.85
CA PHE A 78 -5.46 2.50 -5.21
C PHE A 78 -5.49 1.01 -5.43
N LEU A 79 -4.41 0.47 -5.99
CA LEU A 79 -4.25 -0.97 -6.02
C LEU A 79 -3.84 -1.43 -4.61
N SER A 80 -4.74 -2.13 -3.93
CA SER A 80 -4.54 -2.61 -2.57
C SER A 80 -4.41 -4.13 -2.54
N LEU A 81 -3.69 -4.62 -1.55
CA LEU A 81 -3.54 -6.02 -1.23
C LEU A 81 -3.72 -6.19 0.28
N VAL A 82 -4.71 -6.99 0.67
CA VAL A 82 -5.02 -7.24 2.09
C VAL A 82 -4.12 -8.35 2.63
N VAL A 83 -3.31 -8.02 3.63
CA VAL A 83 -2.39 -8.94 4.31
C VAL A 83 -2.56 -8.79 5.82
N ALA A 84 -3.59 -9.44 6.35
CA ALA A 84 -4.03 -9.24 7.73
C ALA A 84 -2.86 -9.35 8.74
N PRO A 85 -2.70 -8.36 9.64
CA PRO A 85 -3.61 -7.25 9.93
C PRO A 85 -3.40 -5.97 9.09
N PHE A 86 -2.47 -5.96 8.13
CA PHE A 86 -2.08 -4.79 7.33
C PHE A 86 -2.73 -4.76 5.94
N VAL A 87 -2.75 -3.58 5.33
CA VAL A 87 -3.16 -3.39 3.93
C VAL A 87 -2.03 -2.72 3.19
N LEU A 88 -1.49 -3.42 2.20
CA LEU A 88 -0.48 -2.91 1.29
C LEU A 88 -1.19 -2.15 0.17
N VAL A 89 -0.69 -0.99 -0.17
CA VAL A 89 -1.28 -0.12 -1.19
C VAL A 89 -0.19 0.35 -2.12
N ARG A 90 -0.34 0.17 -3.43
CA ARG A 90 0.61 0.72 -4.38
C ARG A 90 0.50 2.23 -4.39
N ARG A 91 1.65 2.90 -4.27
CA ARG A 91 1.74 4.36 -4.39
C ARG A 91 1.19 4.75 -5.76
N PRO A 92 0.11 5.57 -5.82
CA PRO A 92 -0.40 6.04 -7.09
C PRO A 92 0.67 6.90 -7.77
N PRO A 93 0.71 6.95 -9.11
CA PRO A 93 1.58 7.88 -9.80
C PRO A 93 1.27 9.29 -9.29
N SER A 94 2.31 10.02 -8.88
CA SER A 94 2.18 11.45 -8.63
C SER A 94 1.67 12.08 -9.93
N PRO A 95 0.58 12.88 -9.89
CA PRO A 95 0.15 13.58 -11.09
C PRO A 95 1.34 14.41 -11.61
N PRO A 96 1.61 14.40 -12.92
CA PRO A 96 2.70 15.19 -13.46
C PRO A 96 2.48 16.65 -13.04
N LEU A 97 3.49 17.23 -12.38
CA LEU A 97 3.58 18.67 -12.19
C LEU A 97 3.55 19.27 -13.60
N SER A 98 2.41 19.86 -13.98
CA SER A 98 2.28 20.62 -15.24
C SER A 98 3.01 21.95 -15.14
#